data_AF-A0A8T4YZ35-F1
#
_entry.id   AF-A0A8T4YZ35-F1
#
_cell.length_a   1.000
_cell.length_b   1.000
_cell.length_c   1.000
_cell.angle_alpha   90.00
_cell.angle_beta   90.00
_cell.angle_gamma   90.00
#
_symmetry.space_group_name_H-M   'P 1'
#
loop_
_entity.id
_entity.type
_entity.pdbx_description
1 polymer ?
#
loop_
_entity_poly.entity_id
_entity_poly.type
_entity_poly.pdbx_seq_one_letter_code
_entity_poly.pdbx_strand_id
1 'polypeptide(L)'
;MRKADGTRQIFDRKKIVATCLRMGATDDVAEEVAKRVESRVYDGMETGEILRMIFRVLGRYKPEARYHIDLRRSLGLLRSKPDFEIFVQVLLSENGYDVEPNRILRGRCVEHEVDAIAKRDGRHTLWR
;
A
#
# COMPACT_ATOMS: atom_id res chain seq x y z
N MET A 1 -10.57 -11.80 14.34
CA MET A 1 -9.48 -10.80 14.15
C MET A 1 -9.96 -9.41 14.55
N ARG A 2 -9.06 -8.54 14.99
CA ARG A 2 -9.34 -7.12 15.32
C ARG A 2 -8.71 -6.20 14.27
N LYS A 3 -9.51 -5.29 13.69
CA LYS A 3 -9.02 -4.25 12.79
C LYS A 3 -8.40 -3.09 13.57
N ALA A 4 -7.68 -2.22 12.87
CA ALA A 4 -7.05 -1.04 13.48
C ALA A 4 -8.07 -0.07 14.11
N ASP A 5 -9.31 -0.04 13.61
CA ASP A 5 -10.43 0.73 14.16
C ASP A 5 -11.12 0.06 15.37
N GLY A 6 -10.60 -1.07 15.86
CA GLY A 6 -11.17 -1.83 16.96
C GLY A 6 -12.30 -2.79 16.58
N THR A 7 -12.79 -2.75 15.34
CA THR A 7 -13.87 -3.64 14.89
C THR A 7 -13.40 -5.09 14.75
N ARG A 8 -14.33 -6.04 14.91
CA ARG A 8 -14.05 -7.48 14.76
C ARG A 8 -14.42 -7.97 13.37
N GLN A 9 -13.63 -8.90 12.85
CA GLN A 9 -13.89 -9.59 11.59
C GLN A 9 -13.52 -11.07 11.68
N ILE A 10 -14.24 -11.92 10.94
CA ILE A 10 -13.94 -13.34 10.77
C ILE A 10 -12.66 -13.51 9.95
N PHE A 11 -11.78 -14.42 10.40
CA PHE A 11 -10.59 -14.79 9.65
C PHE A 11 -10.92 -15.34 8.26
N ASP A 12 -10.26 -14.82 7.24
CA ASP A 12 -10.43 -15.24 5.86
C ASP A 12 -9.07 -15.48 5.24
N ARG A 13 -8.74 -16.77 5.08
CA ARG A 13 -7.51 -17.26 4.45
C ARG A 13 -7.30 -16.68 3.05
N LYS A 14 -8.38 -16.45 2.28
CA LYS A 14 -8.30 -15.92 0.91
C LYS A 14 -7.67 -14.54 0.87
N LYS A 15 -7.81 -13.74 1.94
CA LYS A 15 -7.17 -12.42 2.04
C LYS A 15 -5.64 -12.51 2.16
N ILE A 16 -5.12 -13.59 2.74
CA ILE A 16 -3.67 -13.82 2.80
C ILE A 16 -3.15 -14.15 1.40
N VAL A 17 -3.82 -15.08 0.71
CA VAL A 17 -3.47 -15.50 -0.66
C VAL A 17 -3.48 -14.28 -1.59
N ALA A 18 -4.59 -13.53 -1.61
CA ALA A 18 -4.72 -12.31 -2.41
C ALA A 18 -3.67 -11.23 -2.08
N THR A 19 -3.22 -11.16 -0.81
CA THR A 19 -2.14 -10.24 -0.42
C THR A 19 -0.79 -10.71 -0.98
N CYS A 20 -0.48 -12.00 -0.90
CA CYS A 20 0.76 -12.54 -1.45
C CYS A 20 0.82 -12.40 -2.98
N LEU A 21 -0.29 -12.67 -3.67
CA LEU A 21 -0.38 -12.52 -5.14
C LEU A 21 -0.18 -11.07 -5.58
N ARG A 22 -0.77 -10.09 -4.87
CA ARG A 22 -0.53 -8.66 -5.14
C ARG A 22 0.93 -8.24 -4.94
N MET A 23 1.69 -8.99 -4.14
CA MET A 23 3.12 -8.79 -3.94
C MET A 23 3.97 -9.60 -4.94
N GLY A 24 3.35 -10.18 -5.97
CA GLY A 24 4.01 -10.94 -7.02
C GLY A 24 4.49 -12.32 -6.58
N ALA A 25 3.88 -12.93 -5.56
CA ALA A 25 4.08 -14.35 -5.28
C ALA A 25 3.38 -15.22 -6.35
N THR A 26 3.86 -16.43 -6.57
CA THR A 26 3.12 -17.46 -7.32
C THR A 26 2.00 -18.04 -6.45
N ASP A 27 1.01 -18.70 -7.06
CA ASP A 27 -0.10 -19.33 -6.34
C ASP A 27 0.39 -20.34 -5.28
N ASP A 28 1.35 -21.20 -5.64
CA ASP A 28 1.92 -22.19 -4.72
C ASP A 28 2.55 -21.55 -3.48
N VAL A 29 3.32 -20.45 -3.69
CA VAL A 29 3.93 -19.70 -2.59
C VAL A 29 2.86 -19.01 -1.75
N ALA A 30 1.83 -18.44 -2.39
CA ALA A 30 0.74 -17.75 -1.69
C ALA A 30 -0.06 -18.72 -0.81
N GLU A 31 -0.35 -19.93 -1.30
CA GLU A 31 -1.03 -20.98 -0.55
C GLU A 31 -0.19 -21.50 0.63
N GLU A 32 1.11 -21.71 0.43
CA GLU A 32 2.02 -22.14 1.49
C GLU A 32 2.19 -21.07 2.58
N VAL A 33 2.30 -19.80 2.19
CA VAL A 33 2.29 -18.67 3.14
C VAL A 33 0.97 -18.62 3.91
N ALA A 34 -0.16 -18.73 3.23
CA ALA A 34 -1.48 -18.71 3.85
C ALA A 34 -1.62 -19.84 4.88
N LYS A 35 -1.21 -21.07 4.53
CA LYS A 35 -1.24 -22.23 5.43
C LYS A 35 -0.38 -22.00 6.69
N ARG A 36 0.81 -21.43 6.55
CA ARG A 36 1.73 -21.14 7.68
C ARG A 36 1.25 -20.02 8.58
N VAL A 37 0.58 -19.02 8.03
CA VAL A 37 0.03 -17.91 8.81
C VAL A 37 -1.23 -18.37 9.53
N GLU A 38 -2.14 -19.06 8.83
CA GLU A 38 -3.38 -19.59 9.38
C GLU A 38 -3.17 -20.47 10.61
N SER A 39 -2.15 -21.34 10.60
CA SER A 39 -1.82 -22.20 11.76
C SER A 39 -1.36 -21.44 13.01
N ARG A 40 -1.11 -20.13 12.91
CA ARG A 40 -0.67 -19.26 14.01
C ARG A 40 -1.71 -18.20 14.37
N VAL A 41 -2.80 -18.08 13.61
CA VAL A 41 -3.87 -17.12 13.87
C VAL A 41 -4.71 -17.62 15.05
N TYR A 42 -5.04 -16.70 15.96
CA TYR A 42 -5.92 -16.95 17.09
C TYR A 42 -7.02 -15.87 17.18
N ASP A 43 -8.06 -16.14 17.96
CA ASP A 43 -9.17 -15.19 18.11
C ASP A 43 -8.71 -13.88 18.75
N GLY A 44 -9.21 -12.76 18.23
CA GLY A 44 -8.81 -11.44 18.69
C GLY A 44 -7.44 -10.93 18.20
N MET A 45 -6.65 -11.73 17.45
CA MET A 45 -5.39 -11.26 16.84
C MET A 45 -5.61 -10.02 15.98
N GLU A 46 -4.68 -9.05 16.05
CA GLU A 46 -4.77 -7.84 15.25
C GLU A 46 -4.43 -8.08 13.79
N THR A 47 -5.15 -7.43 12.88
CA THR A 47 -4.85 -7.44 11.44
C THR A 47 -3.42 -6.98 11.13
N GLY A 48 -2.89 -6.03 11.91
CA GLY A 48 -1.50 -5.59 11.81
C GLY A 48 -0.51 -6.71 12.10
N GLU A 49 -0.77 -7.54 13.11
CA GLU A 49 0.06 -8.71 13.48
C GLU A 49 0.04 -9.78 12.39
N ILE A 50 -1.15 -10.11 11.87
CA ILE A 50 -1.32 -11.02 10.74
C ILE A 50 -0.47 -10.52 9.55
N LEU A 51 -0.55 -9.23 9.24
CA LEU A 51 0.19 -8.64 8.12
C LEU A 51 1.72 -8.74 8.30
N ARG A 52 2.26 -8.49 9.51
CA ARG A 52 3.71 -8.69 9.75
C ARG A 52 4.10 -10.15 9.57
N MET A 53 3.23 -11.07 9.98
CA MET A 53 3.48 -12.50 9.83
C MET A 53 3.53 -12.90 8.36
N ILE A 54 2.59 -12.40 7.54
CA ILE A 54 2.60 -12.59 6.08
C ILE A 54 3.94 -12.12 5.50
N PHE A 55 4.35 -10.88 5.76
CA PHE A 55 5.59 -10.33 5.21
C PHE A 55 6.84 -11.10 5.67
N ARG A 56 6.87 -11.56 6.93
CA ARG A 56 7.98 -12.38 7.45
C ARG A 56 8.07 -13.74 6.77
N VAL A 57 6.93 -14.42 6.57
CA VAL A 57 6.90 -15.75 5.95
C VAL A 57 7.15 -15.63 4.44
N LEU A 58 6.49 -14.70 3.77
CA LEU A 58 6.69 -14.40 2.34
C LEU A 58 8.13 -13.95 2.07
N GLY A 59 8.73 -13.23 3.01
CA GLY A 59 10.14 -12.82 3.00
C GLY A 59 11.17 -13.94 2.88
N ARG A 60 10.76 -15.21 3.06
CA ARG A 60 11.63 -16.37 2.79
C ARG A 60 11.70 -16.74 1.32
N TYR A 61 10.70 -16.33 0.53
CA TYR A 61 10.57 -16.59 -0.90
C TYR A 61 10.89 -15.33 -1.72
N LYS A 62 10.46 -14.16 -1.24
CA LYS A 62 10.73 -12.85 -1.84
C LYS A 62 11.34 -11.94 -0.77
N PRO A 63 12.68 -11.85 -0.66
CA PRO A 63 13.35 -11.09 0.40
C PRO A 63 12.86 -9.65 0.55
N GLU A 64 12.45 -9.03 -0.55
CA GLU A 64 11.92 -7.66 -0.62
C GLU A 64 10.63 -7.49 0.21
N ALA A 65 9.83 -8.57 0.34
CA ALA A 65 8.60 -8.58 1.11
C ALA A 65 8.82 -8.16 2.58
N ARG A 66 10.03 -8.36 3.13
CA ARG A 66 10.39 -7.99 4.49
C ARG A 66 10.37 -6.48 4.72
N TYR A 67 10.70 -5.69 3.69
CA TYR A 67 10.78 -4.24 3.79
C TYR A 67 9.41 -3.54 3.68
N HIS A 68 8.35 -4.25 3.26
CA HIS A 68 7.03 -3.64 3.10
C HIS A 68 6.43 -3.14 4.42
N ILE A 69 6.78 -3.77 5.54
CA ILE A 69 6.31 -3.28 6.85
C ILE A 69 6.96 -1.95 7.21
N ASP A 70 8.26 -1.84 6.98
CA ASP A 70 9.03 -0.64 7.28
C ASP A 70 8.63 0.48 6.34
N LEU A 71 8.49 0.20 5.04
CA LEU A 71 8.01 1.17 4.06
C LEU A 71 6.62 1.71 4.43
N ARG A 72 5.66 0.81 4.73
CA ARG A 72 4.31 1.20 5.15
C ARG A 72 4.33 2.06 6.41
N ARG A 73 5.18 1.71 7.39
CA ARG A 73 5.33 2.47 8.63
C ARG A 73 5.95 3.84 8.36
N SER A 74 7.03 3.92 7.60
CA SER A 74 7.72 5.17 7.25
C SER A 74 6.80 6.14 6.53
N LEU A 75 6.00 5.66 5.57
CA LEU A 75 5.00 6.51 4.91
C LEU A 75 3.94 7.03 5.88
N GLY A 76 3.52 6.22 6.85
CA GLY A 76 2.57 6.64 7.89
C GLY A 76 3.15 7.58 8.96
N LEU A 77 4.48 7.74 9.02
CA LEU A 77 5.16 8.68 9.92
C LEU A 77 5.39 10.06 9.29
N LEU A 78 5.20 10.20 7.97
CA LEU A 78 5.21 11.50 7.31
C LEU A 78 4.14 12.40 7.93
N ARG A 79 4.44 13.68 8.06
CA ARG A 79 3.41 14.62 8.49
C ARG A 79 2.31 14.67 7.43
N SER A 80 1.09 14.93 7.86
CA SER A 80 0.05 15.39 6.93
C SER A 80 0.54 16.65 6.20
N LYS A 81 -0.02 16.92 5.00
CA LYS A 81 0.34 17.97 4.04
C LYS A 81 1.42 18.98 4.50
N PRO A 82 2.52 19.16 3.74
CA PRO A 82 2.73 18.70 2.36
C PRO A 82 3.70 17.51 2.22
N ASP A 83 4.17 16.87 3.30
CA ASP A 83 5.31 15.95 3.23
C ASP A 83 5.06 14.73 2.32
N PHE A 84 3.87 14.12 2.40
CA PHE A 84 3.51 12.98 1.54
C PHE A 84 3.39 13.41 0.07
N GLU A 85 2.77 14.55 -0.18
CA GLU A 85 2.57 15.10 -1.52
C GLU A 85 3.91 15.44 -2.17
N ILE A 86 4.82 16.09 -1.43
CA ILE A 86 6.19 16.39 -1.87
C ILE A 86 6.93 15.09 -2.17
N PHE A 87 6.84 14.08 -1.29
CA PHE A 87 7.48 12.78 -1.53
C PHE A 87 7.01 12.16 -2.85
N VAL A 88 5.70 12.15 -3.12
CA VAL A 88 5.14 11.60 -4.36
C VAL A 88 5.56 12.44 -5.58
N GLN A 89 5.59 13.78 -5.46
CA GLN A 89 6.05 14.67 -6.53
C GLN A 89 7.50 14.37 -6.92
N VAL A 90 8.41 14.31 -5.93
CA VAL A 90 9.81 13.97 -6.17
C VAL A 90 9.95 12.57 -6.77
N LEU A 91 9.26 11.57 -6.21
CA LEU A 91 9.30 10.21 -6.71
C LEU A 91 8.91 10.12 -8.19
N LEU A 92 7.85 10.83 -8.60
CA LEU A 92 7.39 10.85 -9.99
C LEU A 92 8.38 11.57 -10.91
N SER A 93 8.92 12.72 -10.48
CA SER A 93 9.95 13.45 -11.23
C SER A 93 11.18 12.58 -11.49
N GLU A 94 11.68 11.89 -10.47
CA GLU A 94 12.81 10.95 -10.60
C GLU A 94 12.48 9.73 -11.49
N ASN A 95 11.20 9.44 -11.72
CA ASN A 95 10.73 8.38 -12.62
C ASN A 95 10.31 8.91 -14.01
N GLY A 96 10.79 10.11 -14.38
CA GLY A 96 10.65 10.68 -15.72
C GLY A 96 9.28 11.29 -16.02
N TYR A 97 8.52 11.66 -14.98
CA TYR A 97 7.32 12.47 -15.14
C TYR A 97 7.67 13.97 -15.06
N ASP A 98 7.00 14.78 -15.87
CA ASP A 98 6.93 16.22 -15.65
C ASP A 98 5.81 16.48 -14.62
N VAL A 99 6.17 17.02 -13.45
CA VAL A 99 5.27 17.16 -12.31
C VAL A 99 5.01 18.63 -12.01
N GLU A 100 3.75 19.04 -12.09
CA GLU A 100 3.29 20.37 -11.68
C GLU A 100 2.55 20.28 -10.33
N PRO A 101 3.08 20.86 -9.24
CA PRO A 101 2.43 20.83 -7.94
C PRO A 101 1.25 21.81 -7.83
N ASN A 102 0.31 21.52 -6.93
CA ASN A 102 -0.71 22.44 -6.40
C ASN A 102 -1.42 23.29 -7.46
N ARG A 103 -2.30 22.66 -8.25
CA ARG A 103 -3.06 23.36 -9.31
C ARG A 103 -4.52 23.49 -8.93
N ILE A 104 -5.07 24.68 -9.16
CA ILE A 104 -6.51 24.88 -9.23
C ILE A 104 -6.91 24.72 -10.70
N LEU A 105 -7.66 23.67 -10.99
CA LEU A 105 -8.18 23.37 -12.32
C LEU A 105 -9.63 23.83 -12.43
N ARG A 106 -9.94 24.64 -13.44
CA ARG A 106 -11.32 24.99 -13.77
C ARG A 106 -12.00 23.81 -14.45
N GLY A 107 -12.87 23.13 -13.69
CA GLY A 107 -13.80 22.16 -14.24
C GLY A 107 -14.97 22.85 -14.95
N ARG A 108 -15.85 22.05 -15.56
CA ARG A 108 -17.03 22.56 -16.28
C ARG A 108 -18.01 23.31 -15.37
N CYS A 109 -18.11 22.90 -14.11
CA CYS A 109 -19.10 23.44 -13.16
C CYS A 109 -18.46 24.04 -11.89
N VAL A 110 -17.27 23.57 -11.49
CA VAL A 110 -16.56 24.00 -10.28
C VAL A 110 -15.05 23.97 -10.48
N GLU A 111 -14.33 24.70 -9.62
CA GLU A 111 -12.87 24.63 -9.53
C GLU A 111 -12.46 23.43 -8.67
N HIS A 112 -11.43 22.71 -9.11
CA HIS A 112 -10.88 21.54 -8.43
C HIS A 112 -9.44 21.82 -8.01
N GLU A 113 -9.15 21.73 -6.72
CA GLU A 113 -7.79 21.70 -6.22
C GLU A 113 -7.23 20.28 -6.38
N VAL A 114 -6.11 20.17 -7.08
CA VAL A 114 -5.34 18.92 -7.23
C VAL A 114 -3.96 19.10 -6.59
N ASP A 115 -3.51 18.05 -5.91
CA ASP A 115 -2.22 18.09 -5.18
C ASP A 115 -1.04 18.14 -6.16
N ALA A 116 -1.18 17.51 -7.33
CA ALA A 116 -0.28 17.67 -8.47
C ALA A 116 -0.83 17.06 -9.77
N ILE A 117 -0.19 17.44 -10.88
CA ILE A 117 -0.40 16.92 -12.22
C ILE A 117 0.90 16.25 -12.67
N ALA A 118 0.84 14.96 -12.99
CA ALA A 118 1.98 14.23 -13.53
C ALA A 118 1.77 13.96 -15.03
N LYS A 119 2.78 14.27 -15.85
CA LYS A 119 2.72 14.11 -17.31
C LYS A 119 3.83 13.20 -17.80
N ARG A 120 3.49 12.23 -18.66
CA ARG A 120 4.46 11.40 -19.37
C ARG A 120 3.83 10.83 -20.64
N ASP A 121 4.58 10.80 -21.74
CA ASP A 121 4.14 10.24 -23.03
C ASP A 121 2.79 10.79 -23.53
N GLY A 122 2.57 12.10 -23.34
CA GLY A 122 1.32 12.78 -23.71
C GLY A 122 0.10 12.43 -22.84
N ARG A 123 0.28 11.64 -21.77
CA ARG A 123 -0.77 11.33 -20.80
C ARG A 123 -0.65 12.21 -19.57
N HIS A 124 -1.79 12.69 -19.10
CA HIS A 124 -1.92 13.47 -17.88
C HIS A 124 -2.59 12.60 -16.81
N THR A 125 -1.95 12.47 -15.65
CA THR A 125 -2.53 11.85 -14.47
C THR A 125 -2.69 12.91 -13.39
N LEU A 126 -3.90 13.03 -12.86
CA LEU A 126 -4.23 13.94 -11.77
C LEU A 126 -4.38 13.13 -10.49
N TRP A 127 -3.83 13.62 -9.38
CA TRP A 127 -4.11 13.04 -8.06
C TRP A 127 -4.56 14.11 -7.06
N ARG A 128 -5.40 13.67 -6.14
CA ARG A 128 -5.93 14.37 -4.97
C ARG A 128 -6.10 13.36 -3.84
#